data_AF-A0A7C6CDT8-F1
#
_entry.id   AF-A0A7C6CDT8-F1
#
_cell.length_a   1.000
_cell.length_b   1.000
_cell.length_c   1.000
_cell.angle_alpha   90.00
_cell.angle_beta   90.00
_cell.angle_gamma   90.00
#
_symmetry.space_group_name_H-M   'P 1'
#
loop_
_entity.id
_entity.type
_entity.pdbx_description
1 polymer ?
#
loop_
_entity_poly.entity_id
_entity_poly.type
_entity_poly.pdbx_seq_one_letter_code
_entity_poly.pdbx_strand_id
1 'polypeptide(L)'
;MRAFKLTITLVLSLFLIVPFSNTQNNYDLVVREAIAPKESSLTSSKYTQVETDLRVATNPFIDTLDYHLVGSLGDLSFYFKEEDLSFRIKDNKSGYLWGSSFNFDYLDENSPLHDEGDFGANESWKKRFSSPLIINYYQETNLRDEHLFSNGLSDFESELIVEAEKIGFQANLDFYISKIELKLIVYLDLDGLHIEIPASSIKEKGQLKLSSIQVYPFFGAVKRDRIPGYTFIPDGTGALIRYDDQKTSSYSKRYYGPDLGLNYETNEKFLTLNTFGVVQGINQNAFLTVIDSGASHAILTFSPSLVGTDFNHTFITYTYRTDYTQYLNQSKTSSIKLVQ
;
A
#
# COMPACT_ATOMS: atom_id res chain seq x y z
N MET A 1 46.74 53.45 -62.81
CA MET A 1 47.85 53.89 -61.95
C MET A 1 47.29 54.22 -60.58
N ARG A 2 47.91 53.71 -59.50
CA ARG A 2 47.50 53.86 -58.08
C ARG A 2 47.23 55.32 -57.69
N ALA A 3 46.27 55.58 -56.78
CA ALA A 3 46.56 55.95 -55.38
C ALA A 3 45.35 56.47 -54.57
N PHE A 4 45.22 55.90 -53.36
CA PHE A 4 44.83 56.49 -52.05
C PHE A 4 43.49 57.24 -51.89
N LYS A 5 42.51 56.62 -51.21
CA LYS A 5 42.23 56.65 -49.74
C LYS A 5 41.60 57.97 -49.28
N LEU A 6 40.32 57.89 -48.91
CA LEU A 6 39.76 58.67 -47.81
C LEU A 6 38.87 57.74 -46.96
N THR A 7 39.27 57.58 -45.71
CA THR A 7 38.62 56.76 -44.69
C THR A 7 37.47 57.57 -44.10
N ILE A 8 36.22 57.11 -44.21
CA ILE A 8 35.08 57.66 -43.48
C ILE A 8 34.69 56.65 -42.40
N THR A 9 35.01 57.00 -41.15
CA THR A 9 34.63 56.24 -39.97
C THR A 9 33.18 56.58 -39.63
N LEU A 10 32.25 55.69 -39.95
CA LEU A 10 30.84 55.81 -39.58
C LEU A 10 30.66 55.24 -38.16
N VAL A 11 30.41 56.11 -37.18
CA VAL A 11 30.07 55.71 -35.81
C VAL A 11 28.61 55.27 -35.80
N LEU A 12 28.38 53.95 -35.76
CA LEU A 12 27.06 53.36 -35.60
C LEU A 12 26.76 53.20 -34.10
N SER A 13 25.97 54.11 -33.54
CA SER A 13 25.50 54.03 -32.15
C SER A 13 24.47 52.90 -32.00
N LEU A 14 24.87 51.83 -31.30
CA LEU A 14 24.01 50.71 -30.93
C LEU A 14 23.01 51.19 -29.85
N PHE A 15 21.73 51.35 -30.20
CA PHE A 15 20.66 51.41 -29.19
C PHE A 15 20.28 49.97 -28.82
N LEU A 16 20.75 49.51 -27.66
CA LEU A 16 20.21 48.31 -27.02
C LEU A 16 18.79 48.63 -26.51
N ILE A 17 17.78 48.18 -27.26
CA ILE A 17 16.41 48.12 -26.76
C ILE A 17 16.35 46.89 -25.86
N VAL A 18 16.46 47.09 -24.55
CA VAL A 18 16.13 46.05 -23.58
C VAL A 18 14.60 46.01 -23.46
N PRO A 19 13.93 44.91 -23.85
CA PRO A 19 12.51 44.79 -23.57
C PRO A 19 12.35 44.71 -22.06
N PHE A 20 11.74 45.72 -21.45
CA PHE A 20 11.19 45.60 -20.10
C PHE A 20 10.07 44.57 -20.16
N SER A 21 10.40 43.31 -19.89
CA SER A 21 9.41 42.31 -19.53
C SER A 21 8.82 42.74 -18.21
N ASN A 22 7.63 43.35 -18.27
CA ASN A 22 6.82 43.63 -17.12
C ASN A 22 6.32 42.27 -16.60
N THR A 23 7.15 41.60 -15.79
CA THR A 23 6.72 40.43 -15.04
C THR A 23 5.69 40.92 -14.04
N GLN A 24 4.41 40.90 -14.43
CA GLN A 24 3.34 40.91 -13.45
C GLN A 24 3.59 39.68 -12.58
N ASN A 25 4.15 39.91 -11.40
CA ASN A 25 4.16 38.93 -10.35
C ASN A 25 2.68 38.69 -10.02
N ASN A 26 2.11 37.65 -10.61
CA ASN A 26 0.85 37.08 -10.17
C ASN A 26 1.12 36.44 -8.81
N TYR A 27 1.18 37.28 -7.77
CA TYR A 27 0.99 36.78 -6.43
C TYR A 27 -0.46 36.34 -6.37
N ASP A 28 -0.71 35.09 -5.99
CA ASP A 28 -2.03 34.70 -5.50
C ASP A 28 -2.36 35.67 -4.36
N LEU A 29 -3.37 36.53 -4.59
CA LEU A 29 -3.94 37.34 -3.53
C LEU A 29 -4.54 36.35 -2.52
N VAL A 30 -3.80 36.07 -1.45
CA VAL A 30 -4.32 35.32 -0.31
C VAL A 30 -5.33 36.23 0.38
N VAL A 31 -6.56 36.20 -0.10
CA VAL A 31 -7.71 36.81 0.57
C VAL A 31 -7.88 36.04 1.88
N ARG A 32 -7.34 36.57 2.97
CA ARG A 32 -7.62 36.09 4.32
C ARG A 32 -9.03 36.51 4.67
N GLU A 33 -10.02 35.74 4.25
CA GLU A 33 -11.30 35.76 4.96
C GLU A 33 -11.04 35.22 6.36
N ALA A 34 -11.07 36.11 7.36
CA ALA A 34 -10.97 35.77 8.77
C ALA A 34 -12.27 35.11 9.26
N ILE A 35 -12.73 34.10 8.55
CA ILE A 35 -13.80 33.23 9.01
C ILE A 35 -13.14 32.29 10.00
N ALA A 36 -13.55 32.37 11.27
CA ALA A 36 -13.11 31.41 12.27
C ALA A 36 -13.39 29.99 11.75
N PRO A 37 -12.39 29.09 11.74
CA PRO A 37 -12.61 27.72 11.30
C PRO A 37 -13.71 27.11 12.16
N LYS A 38 -14.67 26.45 11.50
CA LYS A 38 -15.70 25.66 12.21
C LYS A 38 -14.99 24.58 13.04
N GLU A 39 -15.58 24.16 14.15
CA GLU A 39 -15.01 23.08 14.98
C GLU A 39 -14.70 21.82 14.16
N SER A 40 -15.56 21.45 13.21
CA SER A 40 -15.32 20.33 12.29
C SER A 40 -14.07 20.49 11.42
N SER A 41 -13.65 21.73 11.15
CA SER A 41 -12.38 21.99 10.48
C SER A 41 -11.21 21.81 11.43
N LEU A 42 -11.34 22.22 12.70
CA LEU A 42 -10.30 22.05 13.74
C LEU A 42 -10.09 20.58 14.13
N THR A 43 -11.14 19.75 14.06
CA THR A 43 -11.06 18.30 14.28
C THR A 43 -10.75 17.51 13.01
N SER A 44 -10.52 18.19 11.87
CA SER A 44 -10.10 17.54 10.63
C SER A 44 -8.59 17.32 10.58
N SER A 45 -8.12 16.50 9.64
CA SER A 45 -6.70 16.25 9.38
C SER A 45 -5.93 17.48 8.89
N LYS A 46 -6.59 18.63 8.65
CA LYS A 46 -5.92 19.89 8.27
C LYS A 46 -5.11 20.50 9.42
N TYR A 47 -5.43 20.15 10.66
CA TYR A 47 -4.73 20.64 11.84
C TYR A 47 -4.14 19.46 12.59
N THR A 48 -2.90 19.63 13.06
CA THR A 48 -2.25 18.65 13.92
C THR A 48 -3.04 18.49 15.21
N GLN A 49 -3.36 17.25 15.55
CA GLN A 49 -4.03 16.90 16.80
C GLN A 49 -3.01 16.27 17.72
N VAL A 50 -3.10 16.59 19.01
CA VAL A 50 -2.30 15.93 20.03
C VAL A 50 -2.84 14.51 20.19
N GLU A 51 -1.96 13.51 20.17
CA GLU A 51 -2.36 12.14 20.47
C GLU A 51 -2.70 12.01 21.95
N THR A 52 -3.92 11.54 22.24
CA THR A 52 -4.46 11.45 23.60
C THR A 52 -4.41 10.03 24.16
N ASP A 53 -4.45 9.02 23.30
CA ASP A 53 -4.38 7.62 23.69
C ASP A 53 -2.94 7.13 23.76
N LEU A 54 -2.37 7.19 24.96
CA LEU A 54 -0.98 6.82 25.27
C LEU A 54 -0.89 5.45 25.95
N ARG A 55 -1.88 4.56 25.76
CA ARG A 55 -1.80 3.18 26.28
C ARG A 55 -0.54 2.51 25.76
N VAL A 56 0.06 1.65 26.59
CA VAL A 56 1.19 0.82 26.16
C VAL A 56 0.66 -0.19 25.14
N ALA A 57 1.24 -0.20 23.95
CA ALA A 57 0.85 -1.12 22.90
C ALA A 57 1.34 -2.52 23.24
N THR A 58 0.39 -3.44 23.33
CA THR A 58 0.63 -4.87 23.33
C THR A 58 -0.22 -5.46 22.21
N ASN A 59 0.31 -6.47 21.52
CA ASN A 59 -0.43 -7.15 20.47
C ASN A 59 -0.86 -8.54 20.95
N PRO A 60 -2.07 -8.69 21.55
CA PRO A 60 -2.53 -9.97 22.06
C PRO A 60 -3.00 -10.93 20.96
N PHE A 61 -3.04 -10.49 19.70
CA PHE A 61 -3.48 -11.30 18.57
C PHE A 61 -2.32 -12.01 17.88
N ILE A 62 -1.10 -11.88 18.39
CA ILE A 62 0.10 -12.39 17.75
C ILE A 62 1.00 -13.03 18.81
N ASP A 63 1.41 -14.26 18.55
CA ASP A 63 2.47 -14.95 19.28
C ASP A 63 3.44 -15.62 18.30
N THR A 64 4.37 -16.40 18.85
CA THR A 64 5.32 -17.22 18.10
C THR A 64 5.04 -18.72 18.25
N LEU A 65 3.84 -19.11 18.69
CA LEU A 65 3.45 -20.51 18.81
C LEU A 65 3.30 -21.10 17.41
N ASP A 66 3.88 -22.28 17.18
CA ASP A 66 3.96 -22.93 15.87
C ASP A 66 4.81 -22.21 14.81
N TYR A 67 5.47 -21.10 15.17
CA TYR A 67 6.48 -20.47 14.32
C TYR A 67 7.87 -20.93 14.75
N HIS A 68 8.70 -21.33 13.78
CA HIS A 68 10.10 -21.60 14.04
C HIS A 68 10.93 -20.34 13.79
N LEU A 69 11.95 -20.12 14.62
CA LEU A 69 12.92 -19.04 14.42
C LEU A 69 13.83 -19.41 13.24
N VAL A 70 13.82 -18.59 12.19
CA VAL A 70 14.74 -18.72 11.04
C VAL A 70 16.10 -18.14 11.40
N GLY A 71 16.10 -16.98 12.09
CA GLY A 71 17.32 -16.34 12.58
C GLY A 71 17.06 -14.91 13.09
N SER A 72 18.14 -14.20 13.38
CA SER A 72 18.10 -12.80 13.79
C SER A 72 19.15 -11.99 13.02
N LEU A 73 18.78 -10.79 12.56
CA LEU A 73 19.67 -9.82 11.95
C LEU A 73 19.47 -8.46 12.63
N GLY A 74 20.56 -7.88 13.11
CA GLY A 74 20.50 -6.68 13.94
C GLY A 74 19.61 -6.89 15.18
N ASP A 75 18.66 -5.99 15.37
CA ASP A 75 17.69 -6.06 16.46
C ASP A 75 16.40 -6.80 16.09
N LEU A 76 16.34 -7.44 14.92
CA LEU A 76 15.12 -8.09 14.44
C LEU A 76 15.30 -9.61 14.38
N SER A 77 14.28 -10.35 14.81
CA SER A 77 14.22 -11.81 14.66
C SER A 77 13.09 -12.21 13.72
N PHE A 78 13.37 -13.11 12.78
CA PHE A 78 12.43 -13.60 11.78
C PHE A 78 11.94 -14.99 12.15
N TYR A 79 10.64 -15.13 12.35
CA TYR A 79 9.99 -16.42 12.58
C TYR A 79 9.08 -16.78 11.42
N PHE A 80 9.01 -18.06 11.06
CA PHE A 80 8.26 -18.54 9.90
C PHE A 80 7.34 -19.69 10.29
N LYS A 81 6.14 -19.70 9.69
CA LYS A 81 5.20 -20.82 9.73
C LYS A 81 4.95 -21.27 8.30
N GLU A 82 5.48 -22.45 7.97
CA GLU A 82 5.44 -22.97 6.61
C GLU A 82 4.03 -23.32 6.14
N GLU A 83 3.16 -23.80 7.04
CA GLU A 83 1.80 -24.26 6.71
C GLU A 83 0.94 -23.21 6.00
N ASP A 84 1.12 -21.93 6.32
CA ASP A 84 0.34 -20.83 5.74
C ASP A 84 1.21 -19.70 5.16
N LEU A 85 2.53 -19.91 5.06
CA LEU A 85 3.52 -18.93 4.62
C LEU A 85 3.46 -17.60 5.40
N SER A 86 3.00 -17.65 6.65
CA SER A 86 2.99 -16.48 7.51
C SER A 86 4.31 -16.35 8.27
N PHE A 87 4.61 -15.13 8.68
CA PHE A 87 5.83 -14.82 9.43
C PHE A 87 5.55 -13.90 10.60
N ARG A 88 6.51 -13.86 11.54
CA ARG A 88 6.58 -12.88 12.63
C ARG A 88 7.92 -12.17 12.59
N ILE A 89 7.88 -10.86 12.80
CA ILE A 89 9.07 -10.05 13.04
C ILE A 89 9.02 -9.60 14.49
N LYS A 90 10.02 -10.02 15.26
CA LYS A 90 10.21 -9.58 16.63
C LYS A 90 11.26 -8.49 16.67
N ASP A 91 10.89 -7.33 17.21
CA ASP A 91 11.88 -6.37 17.67
C ASP A 91 12.47 -6.86 19.00
N ASN A 92 13.75 -7.20 19.00
CA ASN A 92 14.47 -7.73 20.15
C ASN A 92 14.73 -6.66 21.22
N LYS A 93 14.65 -5.36 20.88
CA LYS A 93 14.78 -4.26 21.85
C LYS A 93 13.52 -4.08 22.68
N SER A 94 12.37 -3.95 22.02
CA SER A 94 11.08 -3.75 22.68
C SER A 94 10.39 -5.05 23.09
N GLY A 95 10.73 -6.16 22.43
CA GLY A 95 10.00 -7.42 22.51
C GLY A 95 8.72 -7.44 21.67
N TYR A 96 8.42 -6.37 20.93
CA TYR A 96 7.18 -6.24 20.16
C TYR A 96 7.15 -7.20 18.96
N LEU A 97 5.98 -7.76 18.70
CA LEU A 97 5.74 -8.71 17.61
C LEU A 97 4.87 -8.08 16.53
N TRP A 98 5.39 -8.10 15.31
CA TRP A 98 4.65 -7.87 14.09
C TRP A 98 4.35 -9.21 13.44
N GLY A 99 3.17 -9.35 12.85
CA GLY A 99 2.80 -10.58 12.16
C GLY A 99 2.04 -10.29 10.88
N SER A 100 2.26 -11.17 9.91
CA SER A 100 1.60 -11.14 8.60
C SER A 100 0.18 -11.72 8.63
N SER A 101 -0.16 -12.37 9.74
CA SER A 101 -1.45 -12.95 10.10
C SER A 101 -1.67 -12.74 11.60
N PHE A 102 -2.85 -13.08 12.10
CA PHE A 102 -3.21 -12.97 13.53
C PHE A 102 -3.99 -14.19 14.01
N ASN A 103 -4.00 -14.39 15.32
CA ASN A 103 -4.72 -15.44 16.00
C ASN A 103 -6.21 -15.12 16.08
N PHE A 104 -7.03 -16.18 16.09
CA PHE A 104 -8.49 -16.07 16.02
C PHE A 104 -9.18 -16.26 17.36
N ASP A 105 -8.47 -16.13 18.48
CA ASP A 105 -9.01 -16.35 19.83
C ASP A 105 -10.16 -15.39 20.17
N TYR A 106 -10.26 -14.24 19.49
CA TYR A 106 -11.36 -13.29 19.66
C TYR A 106 -12.72 -13.82 19.17
N LEU A 107 -12.72 -14.90 18.38
CA LEU A 107 -13.94 -15.54 17.89
C LEU A 107 -14.66 -16.38 18.95
N ASP A 108 -13.97 -16.77 20.01
CA ASP A 108 -14.61 -17.41 21.17
C ASP A 108 -15.30 -16.33 22.00
N GLU A 109 -16.62 -16.45 22.17
CA GLU A 109 -17.44 -15.54 22.97
C GLU A 109 -16.97 -15.40 24.43
N ASN A 110 -16.24 -16.39 24.95
CA ASN A 110 -15.67 -16.37 26.30
C ASN A 110 -14.26 -15.76 26.37
N SER A 111 -13.68 -15.42 25.22
CA SER A 111 -12.34 -14.84 25.16
C SER A 111 -12.35 -13.38 25.63
N PRO A 112 -11.33 -12.92 26.38
CA PRO A 112 -11.19 -11.50 26.73
C PRO A 112 -10.91 -10.62 25.50
N LEU A 113 -10.60 -11.22 24.36
CA LEU A 113 -10.37 -10.54 23.08
C LEU A 113 -11.64 -10.38 22.25
N HIS A 114 -12.74 -11.02 22.65
CA HIS A 114 -14.04 -10.85 22.02
C HIS A 114 -14.61 -9.46 22.30
N ASP A 115 -15.16 -8.81 21.27
CA ASP A 115 -15.90 -7.57 21.39
C ASP A 115 -17.34 -7.75 20.89
N GLU A 116 -18.30 -7.12 21.56
CA GLU A 116 -19.68 -7.09 21.07
C GLU A 116 -19.73 -6.42 19.68
N GLY A 117 -20.44 -7.07 18.75
CA GLY A 117 -20.57 -6.60 17.37
C GLY A 117 -19.40 -6.97 16.45
N ASP A 118 -18.50 -7.86 16.88
CA ASP A 118 -17.55 -8.49 15.96
C ASP A 118 -18.31 -9.22 14.83
N PHE A 119 -17.86 -9.05 13.57
CA PHE A 119 -18.39 -9.79 12.43
C PHE A 119 -18.10 -11.29 12.53
N GLY A 120 -17.00 -11.63 13.21
CA GLY A 120 -16.49 -12.98 13.30
C GLY A 120 -15.83 -13.44 11.99
N ALA A 121 -15.34 -14.68 11.98
CA ALA A 121 -14.67 -15.26 10.84
C ALA A 121 -14.92 -16.77 10.78
N ASN A 122 -15.59 -17.22 9.72
CA ASN A 122 -15.66 -18.64 9.42
C ASN A 122 -14.32 -19.16 8.87
N GLU A 123 -14.19 -20.47 8.65
CA GLU A 123 -12.95 -21.08 8.17
C GLU A 123 -12.45 -20.52 6.84
N SER A 124 -13.35 -20.10 5.94
CA SER A 124 -12.95 -19.44 4.68
C SER A 124 -12.31 -18.08 4.94
N TRP A 125 -12.85 -17.31 5.88
CA TRP A 125 -12.29 -16.02 6.27
C TRP A 125 -10.98 -16.16 7.03
N LYS A 126 -10.86 -17.13 7.94
CA LYS A 126 -9.58 -17.44 8.60
C LYS A 126 -8.49 -17.75 7.58
N LYS A 127 -8.79 -18.61 6.62
CA LYS A 127 -7.91 -18.93 5.48
C LYS A 127 -7.57 -17.70 4.65
N ARG A 128 -8.53 -16.80 4.41
CA ARG A 128 -8.25 -15.55 3.71
C ARG A 128 -7.30 -14.65 4.50
N PHE A 129 -7.54 -14.49 5.80
CA PHE A 129 -6.75 -13.64 6.70
C PHE A 129 -5.31 -14.15 6.87
N SER A 130 -5.11 -15.46 6.86
CA SER A 130 -3.76 -16.06 6.89
C SER A 130 -3.06 -16.10 5.53
N SER A 131 -3.76 -15.80 4.43
CA SER A 131 -3.17 -15.96 3.10
C SER A 131 -2.10 -14.91 2.83
N PRO A 132 -0.92 -15.30 2.31
CA PRO A 132 0.14 -14.34 2.03
C PRO A 132 -0.24 -13.37 0.92
N LEU A 133 -1.04 -13.85 -0.06
CA LEU A 133 -1.48 -13.08 -1.22
C LEU A 133 -2.95 -13.29 -1.50
N ILE A 134 -3.60 -12.22 -1.95
CA ILE A 134 -4.95 -12.27 -2.54
C ILE A 134 -4.83 -11.72 -3.95
N ILE A 135 -5.12 -12.55 -4.95
CA ILE A 135 -5.08 -12.14 -6.36
C ILE A 135 -6.48 -11.85 -6.87
N ASN A 136 -6.61 -10.84 -7.72
CA ASN A 136 -7.80 -10.68 -8.55
C ASN A 136 -7.48 -11.15 -9.96
N TYR A 137 -8.46 -11.77 -10.61
CA TYR A 137 -8.37 -12.19 -11.99
C TYR A 137 -9.67 -11.89 -12.75
N TYR A 138 -9.55 -11.71 -14.05
CA TYR A 138 -10.68 -11.56 -14.95
C TYR A 138 -11.21 -12.91 -15.38
N GLN A 139 -12.51 -13.10 -15.17
CA GLN A 139 -13.33 -14.04 -15.91
C GLN A 139 -14.16 -13.23 -16.91
N GLU A 140 -13.71 -13.22 -18.16
CA GLU A 140 -14.18 -12.28 -19.20
C GLU A 140 -13.95 -10.83 -18.75
N THR A 141 -15.00 -10.10 -18.38
CA THR A 141 -14.93 -8.72 -17.87
C THR A 141 -15.22 -8.60 -16.38
N ASN A 142 -15.54 -9.71 -15.72
CA ASN A 142 -15.85 -9.75 -14.29
C ASN A 142 -14.59 -10.01 -13.50
N LEU A 143 -14.37 -9.20 -12.47
CA LEU A 143 -13.32 -9.45 -11.49
C LEU A 143 -13.79 -10.49 -10.48
N ARG A 144 -12.92 -11.44 -10.20
CA ARG A 144 -13.04 -12.37 -9.08
C ARG A 144 -11.73 -12.39 -8.34
N ASP A 145 -11.78 -12.71 -7.05
CA ASP A 145 -10.60 -12.88 -6.23
C ASP A 145 -10.36 -14.36 -5.90
N GLU A 146 -9.10 -14.67 -5.62
CA GLU A 146 -8.63 -15.96 -5.11
C GLU A 146 -7.51 -15.68 -4.10
N HIS A 147 -7.56 -16.33 -2.95
CA HIS A 147 -6.45 -16.39 -2.01
C HIS A 147 -5.84 -17.78 -2.06
N LEU A 148 -4.60 -17.95 -1.59
CA LEU A 148 -3.84 -19.21 -1.76
C LEU A 148 -4.63 -20.43 -1.26
N PHE A 149 -5.38 -20.26 -0.16
CA PHE A 149 -6.15 -21.32 0.49
C PHE A 149 -7.63 -21.37 0.07
N SER A 150 -8.04 -20.69 -1.01
CA SER A 150 -9.42 -20.72 -1.52
C SER A 150 -9.82 -22.12 -2.03
N ASN A 151 -8.85 -22.91 -2.48
CA ASN A 151 -9.06 -24.27 -2.96
C ASN A 151 -7.99 -25.20 -2.38
N GLY A 152 -8.38 -26.40 -1.97
CA GLY A 152 -7.45 -27.40 -1.41
C GLY A 152 -6.52 -28.03 -2.45
N LEU A 153 -6.70 -27.74 -3.73
CA LEU A 153 -5.80 -28.13 -4.81
C LEU A 153 -4.80 -27.04 -5.20
N SER A 154 -4.89 -25.85 -4.60
CA SER A 154 -3.80 -24.88 -4.67
C SER A 154 -2.61 -25.42 -3.90
N ASP A 155 -1.41 -25.11 -4.37
CA ASP A 155 -0.18 -25.69 -3.84
C ASP A 155 0.91 -24.63 -3.68
N PHE A 156 1.89 -24.91 -2.84
CA PHE A 156 3.08 -24.11 -2.72
C PHE A 156 4.28 -24.94 -2.28
N GLU A 157 5.45 -24.58 -2.79
CA GLU A 157 6.73 -25.14 -2.35
C GLU A 157 7.56 -24.01 -1.77
N SER A 158 8.00 -24.16 -0.51
CA SER A 158 8.77 -23.14 0.20
C SER A 158 10.18 -23.62 0.53
N GLU A 159 11.13 -22.69 0.54
CA GLU A 159 12.53 -22.92 0.90
C GLU A 159 13.05 -21.76 1.74
N LEU A 160 13.73 -22.08 2.84
CA LEU A 160 14.34 -21.07 3.71
C LEU A 160 15.54 -20.42 3.04
N ILE A 161 15.68 -19.11 3.27
CA ILE A 161 16.87 -18.33 2.96
C ILE A 161 17.62 -18.15 4.27
N VAL A 162 18.84 -18.66 4.35
CA VAL A 162 19.70 -18.54 5.55
C VAL A 162 21.12 -18.20 5.11
N GLU A 163 21.38 -16.91 4.93
CA GLU A 163 22.65 -16.34 4.54
C GLU A 163 23.16 -15.39 5.63
N ALA A 164 24.43 -14.98 5.56
CA ALA A 164 25.07 -14.19 6.62
C ALA A 164 24.38 -12.83 6.87
N GLU A 165 23.84 -12.20 5.82
CA GLU A 165 23.22 -10.87 5.88
C GLU A 165 21.77 -10.89 5.38
N LYS A 166 21.19 -12.08 5.20
CA LYS A 166 19.85 -12.26 4.63
C LYS A 166 19.19 -13.54 5.15
N ILE A 167 18.05 -13.40 5.83
CA ILE A 167 17.29 -14.53 6.37
C ILE A 167 15.81 -14.43 6.02
N GLY A 168 15.15 -15.54 5.72
CA GLY A 168 13.73 -15.53 5.34
C GLY A 168 13.31 -16.79 4.62
N PHE A 169 12.45 -16.66 3.63
CA PHE A 169 12.03 -17.75 2.76
C PHE A 169 11.66 -17.26 1.36
N GLN A 170 11.63 -18.19 0.42
CA GLN A 170 10.98 -18.01 -0.88
C GLN A 170 10.00 -19.14 -1.11
N ALA A 171 8.91 -18.86 -1.82
CA ALA A 171 7.87 -19.83 -2.12
C ALA A 171 7.38 -19.68 -3.56
N ASN A 172 7.25 -20.81 -4.26
CA ASN A 172 6.55 -20.87 -5.54
C ASN A 172 5.08 -21.22 -5.25
N LEU A 173 4.15 -20.36 -5.66
CA LEU A 173 2.73 -20.47 -5.38
C LEU A 173 1.98 -20.87 -6.65
N ASP A 174 1.07 -21.85 -6.56
CA ASP A 174 0.15 -22.25 -7.62
C ASP A 174 -1.30 -22.06 -7.17
N PHE A 175 -1.98 -21.09 -7.79
CA PHE A 175 -3.39 -20.80 -7.56
C PHE A 175 -4.26 -21.68 -8.45
N TYR A 176 -4.94 -22.65 -7.85
CA TYR A 176 -5.61 -23.70 -8.60
C TYR A 176 -6.78 -23.20 -9.45
N ILE A 177 -7.58 -22.23 -9.00
CA ILE A 177 -8.78 -21.79 -9.73
C ILE A 177 -8.35 -20.96 -10.94
N SER A 178 -7.53 -19.95 -10.72
CA SER A 178 -7.05 -19.04 -11.77
C SER A 178 -5.98 -19.64 -12.67
N LYS A 179 -5.30 -20.71 -12.23
CA LYS A 179 -4.11 -21.29 -12.90
C LYS A 179 -2.99 -20.27 -13.06
N ILE A 180 -2.80 -19.45 -12.03
CA ILE A 180 -1.74 -18.46 -11.95
C ILE A 180 -0.65 -18.99 -11.03
N GLU A 181 0.57 -19.00 -11.53
CA GLU A 181 1.76 -19.30 -10.72
C GLU A 181 2.59 -18.04 -10.55
N LEU A 182 3.22 -17.89 -9.38
CA LEU A 182 4.16 -16.81 -9.11
C LEU A 182 5.13 -17.20 -8.01
N LYS A 183 6.23 -16.46 -7.89
CA LYS A 183 7.20 -16.60 -6.80
C LYS A 183 7.03 -15.46 -5.80
N LEU A 184 6.94 -15.80 -4.53
CA LEU A 184 6.98 -14.88 -3.38
C LEU A 184 8.33 -15.03 -2.68
N ILE A 185 8.98 -13.92 -2.37
CA ILE A 185 10.24 -13.89 -1.62
C ILE A 185 10.04 -12.96 -0.43
N VAL A 186 10.30 -13.44 0.78
CA VAL A 186 10.19 -12.65 2.01
C VAL A 186 11.46 -12.82 2.81
N TYR A 187 12.15 -11.73 3.13
CA TYR A 187 13.39 -11.81 3.89
C TYR A 187 13.63 -10.57 4.74
N LEU A 188 14.45 -10.76 5.75
CA LEU A 188 15.04 -9.72 6.56
C LEU A 188 16.50 -9.56 6.14
N ASP A 189 16.96 -8.32 6.02
CA ASP A 189 18.36 -7.94 5.94
C ASP A 189 18.68 -6.80 6.93
N LEU A 190 19.78 -6.06 6.72
CA LEU A 190 20.17 -4.94 7.58
C LEU A 190 19.28 -3.70 7.42
N ASP A 191 18.59 -3.53 6.30
CA ASP A 191 17.69 -2.40 6.02
C ASP A 191 16.27 -2.69 6.53
N GLY A 192 15.89 -3.96 6.65
CA GLY A 192 14.65 -4.38 7.29
C GLY A 192 13.98 -5.56 6.60
N LEU A 193 12.65 -5.60 6.69
CA LEU A 193 11.83 -6.62 6.05
C LEU A 193 11.55 -6.25 4.59
N HIS A 194 11.84 -7.20 3.70
CA HIS A 194 11.60 -7.12 2.26
C HIS A 194 10.59 -8.17 1.83
N ILE A 195 9.69 -7.77 0.93
CA ILE A 195 8.71 -8.65 0.31
C ILE A 195 8.72 -8.38 -1.19
N GLU A 196 9.03 -9.42 -1.97
CA GLU A 196 9.21 -9.30 -3.41
C GLU A 196 8.38 -10.34 -4.16
N ILE A 197 7.80 -9.92 -5.29
CA ILE A 197 7.18 -10.79 -6.29
C ILE A 197 7.82 -10.44 -7.63
N PRO A 198 8.80 -11.24 -8.10
CA PRO A 198 9.44 -10.98 -9.39
C PRO A 198 8.40 -11.06 -10.52
N ALA A 199 8.23 -9.99 -11.29
CA ALA A 199 7.24 -9.96 -12.38
C ALA A 199 7.46 -11.09 -13.41
N SER A 200 8.71 -11.47 -13.64
CA SER A 200 9.10 -12.58 -14.53
C SER A 200 8.70 -13.97 -14.02
N SER A 201 8.35 -14.10 -12.73
CA SER A 201 7.87 -15.35 -12.14
C SER A 201 6.39 -15.62 -12.41
N ILE A 202 5.63 -14.58 -12.77
CA ILE A 202 4.18 -14.67 -12.97
C ILE A 202 3.89 -15.43 -14.25
N LYS A 203 3.15 -16.55 -14.14
CA LYS A 203 2.72 -17.39 -15.26
C LYS A 203 1.23 -17.62 -15.22
N GLU A 204 0.54 -17.22 -16.28
CA GLU A 204 -0.90 -17.49 -16.47
C GLU A 204 -1.06 -18.75 -17.35
N LYS A 205 -1.28 -19.92 -16.73
CA LYS A 205 -1.44 -21.19 -17.47
C LYS A 205 -2.87 -21.43 -17.98
N GLY A 206 -3.84 -20.69 -17.45
CA GLY A 206 -5.26 -20.79 -17.81
C GLY A 206 -5.75 -19.69 -18.75
N GLN A 207 -7.07 -19.66 -18.93
CA GLN A 207 -7.77 -18.58 -19.65
C GLN A 207 -8.01 -17.35 -18.76
N LEU A 208 -8.03 -17.54 -17.44
CA LEU A 208 -8.23 -16.48 -16.47
C LEU A 208 -6.98 -15.61 -16.40
N LYS A 209 -7.19 -14.29 -16.39
CA LYS A 209 -6.13 -13.30 -16.53
C LYS A 209 -5.92 -12.54 -15.25
N LEU A 210 -4.70 -12.52 -14.73
CA LEU A 210 -4.34 -11.78 -13.53
C LEU A 210 -4.71 -10.32 -13.72
N SER A 211 -5.36 -9.72 -12.73
CA SER A 211 -5.68 -8.29 -12.66
C SER A 211 -4.78 -7.60 -11.66
N SER A 212 -4.72 -8.11 -10.44
CA SER A 212 -3.92 -7.49 -9.37
C SER A 212 -3.53 -8.48 -8.29
N ILE A 213 -2.54 -8.11 -7.50
CA ILE A 213 -2.03 -8.88 -6.36
C ILE A 213 -2.03 -7.98 -5.13
N GLN A 214 -2.70 -8.42 -4.06
CA GLN A 214 -2.60 -7.85 -2.72
C GLN A 214 -1.54 -8.65 -1.95
N VAL A 215 -0.65 -7.94 -1.26
CA VAL A 215 0.49 -8.54 -0.57
C VAL A 215 0.33 -8.37 0.94
N TYR A 216 0.30 -9.49 1.67
CA TYR A 216 0.13 -9.57 3.13
C TYR A 216 -0.84 -8.53 3.68
N PRO A 217 -2.13 -8.60 3.29
CA PRO A 217 -3.08 -7.50 3.53
C PRO A 217 -3.32 -7.18 5.01
N PHE A 218 -2.94 -8.10 5.91
CA PHE A 218 -3.13 -7.98 7.35
C PHE A 218 -1.82 -7.79 8.14
N PHE A 219 -0.69 -7.54 7.47
CA PHE A 219 0.55 -7.21 8.17
C PHE A 219 0.40 -5.89 8.95
N GLY A 220 0.55 -5.96 10.28
CA GLY A 220 0.33 -4.81 11.15
C GLY A 220 -1.14 -4.42 11.35
N ALA A 221 -2.07 -5.34 11.09
CA ALA A 221 -3.49 -5.12 11.36
C ALA A 221 -3.76 -4.92 12.87
N VAL A 222 -4.75 -4.08 13.17
CA VAL A 222 -5.20 -3.79 14.54
C VAL A 222 -6.68 -4.08 14.66
N LYS A 223 -7.07 -4.97 15.58
CA LYS A 223 -8.48 -5.20 15.88
C LYS A 223 -9.06 -3.95 16.52
N ARG A 224 -10.05 -3.34 15.87
CA ARG A 224 -10.78 -2.18 16.40
C ARG A 224 -9.81 -1.11 16.92
N ASP A 225 -10.03 -0.61 18.13
CA ASP A 225 -9.13 0.29 18.86
C ASP A 225 -8.37 -0.41 20.01
N ARG A 226 -8.24 -1.74 19.97
CA ARG A 226 -7.56 -2.53 21.02
C ARG A 226 -6.10 -2.13 21.20
N ILE A 227 -5.44 -1.69 20.12
CA ILE A 227 -4.09 -1.14 20.14
C ILE A 227 -4.17 0.34 19.72
N PRO A 228 -3.71 1.29 20.56
CA PRO A 228 -3.69 2.70 20.18
C PRO A 228 -2.74 2.91 18.99
N GLY A 229 -3.06 3.81 18.08
CA GLY A 229 -2.19 4.05 16.94
C GLY A 229 -2.87 4.68 15.75
N TYR A 230 -2.13 4.69 14.64
CA TYR A 230 -2.59 5.23 13.38
C TYR A 230 -1.80 4.67 12.20
N THR A 231 -2.42 4.74 11.02
CA THR A 231 -1.74 4.58 9.74
C THR A 231 -1.35 5.96 9.21
N PHE A 232 -0.08 6.15 8.87
CA PHE A 232 0.41 7.29 8.10
C PHE A 232 0.22 7.04 6.60
N ILE A 233 -0.41 7.99 5.92
CA ILE A 233 -0.59 7.98 4.47
C ILE A 233 0.01 9.25 3.84
N PRO A 234 0.68 9.17 2.68
CA PRO A 234 1.33 10.32 2.05
C PRO A 234 0.36 11.13 1.17
N ASP A 235 -0.86 11.34 1.64
CA ASP A 235 -1.87 12.10 0.89
C ASP A 235 -1.64 13.61 1.06
N GLY A 236 -1.39 14.31 -0.05
CA GLY A 236 -1.01 15.73 -0.02
C GLY A 236 0.29 15.95 0.75
N THR A 237 0.24 16.69 1.86
CA THR A 237 1.36 16.91 2.78
C THR A 237 1.56 15.77 3.79
N GLY A 238 0.73 14.73 3.73
CA GLY A 238 0.67 13.64 4.69
C GLY A 238 -0.55 13.74 5.60
N ALA A 239 -1.13 12.59 5.94
CA ALA A 239 -2.26 12.48 6.85
C ALA A 239 -2.12 11.23 7.75
N LEU A 240 -2.78 11.28 8.91
CA LEU A 240 -2.86 10.17 9.85
C LEU A 240 -4.30 9.65 9.91
N ILE A 241 -4.48 8.35 9.76
CA ILE A 241 -5.73 7.66 9.98
C ILE A 241 -5.62 6.91 11.31
N ARG A 242 -6.22 7.48 12.37
CA ARG A 242 -6.22 6.88 13.72
C ARG A 242 -7.10 5.64 13.77
N TYR A 243 -6.75 4.67 14.61
CA TYR A 243 -7.61 3.50 14.84
C TYR A 243 -8.76 3.89 15.75
N ASP A 244 -9.99 3.73 15.26
CA ASP A 244 -11.24 3.85 16.01
C ASP A 244 -12.35 3.07 15.29
N ASP A 245 -13.48 2.92 15.97
CA ASP A 245 -14.66 2.22 15.44
C ASP A 245 -15.68 3.18 14.79
N GLN A 246 -15.31 4.45 14.58
CA GLN A 246 -16.23 5.45 14.01
C GLN A 246 -16.13 5.54 12.49
N LYS A 247 -15.03 5.06 11.90
CA LYS A 247 -14.81 5.11 10.45
C LYS A 247 -15.62 4.04 9.73
N THR A 248 -16.40 4.48 8.75
CA THR A 248 -17.31 3.62 7.98
C THR A 248 -16.91 3.46 6.51
N SER A 249 -15.79 4.06 6.09
CA SER A 249 -15.34 4.01 4.70
C SER A 249 -13.85 3.74 4.59
N SER A 250 -13.49 2.89 3.64
CA SER A 250 -12.10 2.61 3.29
C SER A 250 -11.50 3.80 2.53
N TYR A 251 -10.22 4.05 2.77
CA TYR A 251 -9.40 4.96 1.99
C TYR A 251 -8.65 4.15 0.94
N SER A 252 -8.68 4.57 -0.33
CA SER A 252 -7.93 3.91 -1.39
C SER A 252 -7.45 4.93 -2.40
N LYS A 253 -6.16 4.93 -2.74
CA LYS A 253 -5.56 5.82 -3.74
C LYS A 253 -4.39 5.19 -4.48
N ARG A 254 -4.27 5.53 -5.76
CA ARG A 254 -3.12 5.18 -6.60
C ARG A 254 -1.89 6.01 -6.23
N TYR A 255 -0.73 5.37 -6.28
CA TYR A 255 0.55 6.07 -6.36
C TYR A 255 0.79 6.52 -7.79
N TYR A 256 1.29 7.74 -7.96
CA TYR A 256 1.68 8.35 -9.24
C TYR A 256 0.61 8.46 -10.33
N GLY A 257 -0.59 7.95 -10.11
CA GLY A 257 -1.74 8.08 -11.00
C GLY A 257 -1.96 6.88 -11.93
N PRO A 258 -2.98 6.97 -12.79
CA PRO A 258 -3.31 5.93 -13.74
C PRO A 258 -2.34 5.93 -14.94
N ASP A 259 -2.36 4.83 -15.70
CA ASP A 259 -1.75 4.79 -17.01
C ASP A 259 -2.50 5.74 -17.97
N LEU A 260 -1.80 6.79 -18.43
CA LEU A 260 -2.34 7.78 -19.35
C LEU A 260 -2.70 7.19 -20.72
N GLY A 261 -2.11 6.05 -21.10
CA GLY A 261 -2.44 5.33 -22.33
C GLY A 261 -3.87 4.75 -22.35
N LEU A 262 -4.50 4.62 -21.18
CA LEU A 262 -5.85 4.08 -21.03
C LEU A 262 -6.96 5.14 -21.12
N ASN A 263 -6.63 6.39 -21.44
CA ASN A 263 -7.57 7.53 -21.45
C ASN A 263 -8.41 7.62 -20.16
N TYR A 264 -7.77 7.40 -19.02
CA TYR A 264 -8.42 7.45 -17.72
C TYR A 264 -8.53 8.91 -17.25
N GLU A 265 -9.70 9.52 -17.44
CA GLU A 265 -10.00 10.84 -16.87
C GLU A 265 -10.45 10.69 -15.41
N THR A 266 -9.69 11.23 -14.47
CA THR A 266 -10.07 11.28 -13.06
C THR A 266 -9.69 12.62 -12.44
N ASN A 267 -10.55 13.09 -11.53
CA ASN A 267 -10.28 14.25 -10.68
C ASN A 267 -9.58 13.84 -9.37
N GLU A 268 -9.30 12.55 -9.17
CA GLU A 268 -8.59 12.05 -7.99
C GLU A 268 -7.18 12.61 -7.90
N LYS A 269 -6.78 13.04 -6.70
CA LYS A 269 -5.41 13.43 -6.39
C LYS A 269 -4.63 12.20 -5.95
N PHE A 270 -3.57 11.87 -6.66
CA PHE A 270 -2.74 10.69 -6.43
C PHE A 270 -1.71 10.89 -5.32
N LEU A 271 -1.21 9.78 -4.78
CA LEU A 271 -0.09 9.78 -3.85
C LEU A 271 1.21 10.10 -4.60
N THR A 272 2.03 10.96 -4.01
CA THR A 272 3.28 11.45 -4.63
C THR A 272 4.54 10.90 -3.96
N LEU A 273 4.39 10.23 -2.82
CA LEU A 273 5.46 9.49 -2.15
C LEU A 273 5.05 8.03 -2.08
N ASN A 274 5.97 7.12 -2.41
CA ASN A 274 5.81 5.66 -2.48
C ASN A 274 5.92 5.00 -1.10
N THR A 275 5.29 5.56 -0.08
CA THR A 275 5.44 5.11 1.30
C THR A 275 4.12 5.11 2.06
N PHE A 276 4.03 4.30 3.11
CA PHE A 276 3.03 4.44 4.17
C PHE A 276 3.63 3.91 5.46
N GLY A 277 3.01 4.22 6.59
CA GLY A 277 3.50 3.76 7.89
C GLY A 277 2.37 3.26 8.76
N VAL A 278 2.70 2.34 9.67
CA VAL A 278 1.78 1.83 10.68
C VAL A 278 2.43 2.06 12.03
N VAL A 279 1.68 2.70 12.93
CA VAL A 279 2.11 2.98 14.30
C VAL A 279 1.17 2.23 15.24
N GLN A 280 1.76 1.40 16.10
CA GLN A 280 1.08 0.68 17.17
C GLN A 280 1.71 1.08 18.50
N GLY A 281 1.00 1.93 19.24
CA GLY A 281 1.50 2.64 20.41
C GLY A 281 2.24 3.90 20.02
N ILE A 282 1.70 5.05 20.43
CA ILE A 282 2.31 6.35 20.17
C ILE A 282 3.72 6.39 20.78
N ASN A 283 4.73 6.65 19.93
CA ASN A 283 6.16 6.64 20.28
C ASN A 283 6.69 5.29 20.80
N GLN A 284 6.04 4.18 20.44
CA GLN A 284 6.42 2.84 20.92
C GLN A 284 6.90 1.96 19.76
N ASN A 285 5.98 1.57 18.87
CA ASN A 285 6.28 0.63 17.79
C ASN A 285 5.76 1.18 16.47
N ALA A 286 6.60 1.14 15.45
CA ALA A 286 6.22 1.55 14.12
C ALA A 286 7.03 0.81 13.07
N PHE A 287 6.46 0.69 11.88
CA PHE A 287 7.23 0.45 10.66
C PHE A 287 6.84 1.47 9.58
N LEU A 288 7.80 1.73 8.69
CA LEU A 288 7.61 2.51 7.49
C LEU A 288 7.84 1.58 6.30
N THR A 289 6.87 1.50 5.40
CA THR A 289 6.99 0.75 4.16
C THR A 289 7.40 1.70 3.04
N VAL A 290 8.37 1.29 2.23
CA VAL A 290 8.77 1.96 1.00
C VAL A 290 8.56 0.99 -0.15
N ILE A 291 7.91 1.43 -1.23
CA ILE A 291 7.71 0.61 -2.42
C ILE A 291 8.89 0.85 -3.36
N ASP A 292 9.88 -0.04 -3.35
CA ASP A 292 11.09 0.12 -4.16
C ASP A 292 10.84 -0.05 -5.66
N SER A 293 9.92 -0.96 -6.04
CA SER A 293 9.57 -1.23 -7.43
C SER A 293 8.07 -1.45 -7.60
N GLY A 294 7.54 -1.07 -8.76
CA GLY A 294 6.12 -1.24 -9.09
C GLY A 294 5.19 -0.18 -8.49
N ALA A 295 5.73 0.88 -7.87
CA ALA A 295 4.92 1.94 -7.26
C ALA A 295 3.93 2.61 -8.25
N SER A 296 4.29 2.78 -9.53
CA SER A 296 3.36 3.30 -10.56
C SER A 296 2.13 2.42 -10.81
N HIS A 297 2.17 1.16 -10.37
CA HIS A 297 1.07 0.20 -10.48
C HIS A 297 0.40 -0.07 -9.13
N ALA A 298 0.85 0.60 -8.06
CA ALA A 298 0.40 0.33 -6.71
C ALA A 298 -0.81 1.19 -6.31
N ILE A 299 -1.68 0.59 -5.53
CA ILE A 299 -2.80 1.25 -4.85
C ILE A 299 -2.62 1.02 -3.35
N LEU A 300 -2.56 2.10 -2.59
CA LEU A 300 -2.61 2.05 -1.13
C LEU A 300 -4.06 1.99 -0.69
N THR A 301 -4.40 1.01 0.13
CA THR A 301 -5.72 0.89 0.73
C THR A 301 -5.58 0.80 2.24
N PHE A 302 -6.36 1.63 2.96
CA PHE A 302 -6.66 1.46 4.38
C PHE A 302 -8.13 1.08 4.50
N SER A 303 -8.40 -0.06 5.13
CA SER A 303 -9.77 -0.44 5.48
C SER A 303 -9.95 -0.35 6.99
N PRO A 304 -10.95 0.41 7.49
CA PRO A 304 -11.21 0.48 8.92
C PRO A 304 -11.80 -0.83 9.46
N SER A 305 -11.70 -1.01 10.78
CA SER A 305 -12.50 -2.00 11.49
C SER A 305 -13.99 -1.75 11.25
N LEU A 306 -14.80 -2.81 11.40
CA LEU A 306 -16.24 -2.77 11.19
C LEU A 306 -16.70 -2.45 9.75
N VAL A 307 -15.77 -2.48 8.79
CA VAL A 307 -16.06 -2.48 7.34
C VAL A 307 -15.55 -3.78 6.73
N GLY A 308 -16.43 -4.80 6.75
CA GLY A 308 -16.17 -6.13 6.21
C GLY A 308 -15.25 -7.02 7.07
N THR A 309 -14.46 -6.44 7.98
CA THR A 309 -13.60 -7.16 8.94
C THR A 309 -13.54 -6.42 10.28
N ASP A 310 -13.13 -7.12 11.34
CA ASP A 310 -12.96 -6.53 12.68
C ASP A 310 -11.63 -5.76 12.85
N PHE A 311 -10.85 -5.63 11.76
CA PHE A 311 -9.49 -5.13 11.79
C PHE A 311 -9.30 -3.88 10.92
N ASN A 312 -8.68 -2.86 11.52
CA ASN A 312 -8.00 -1.81 10.78
C ASN A 312 -6.78 -2.44 10.10
N HIS A 313 -6.72 -2.39 8.76
CA HIS A 313 -5.62 -2.97 8.01
C HIS A 313 -5.26 -2.10 6.81
N THR A 314 -3.96 -2.03 6.53
CA THR A 314 -3.39 -1.20 5.46
C THR A 314 -2.55 -2.09 4.57
N PHE A 315 -2.76 -2.01 3.26
CA PHE A 315 -2.07 -2.89 2.33
C PHE A 315 -1.92 -2.27 0.95
N ILE A 316 -0.99 -2.85 0.19
CA ILE A 316 -0.74 -2.48 -1.20
C ILE A 316 -1.39 -3.50 -2.13
N THR A 317 -2.08 -2.99 -3.13
CA THR A 317 -2.52 -3.77 -4.29
C THR A 317 -1.71 -3.36 -5.51
N TYR A 318 -0.97 -4.28 -6.11
CA TYR A 318 -0.27 -4.07 -7.37
C TYR A 318 -1.19 -4.45 -8.53
N THR A 319 -1.55 -3.48 -9.35
CA THR A 319 -2.35 -3.70 -10.57
C THR A 319 -1.46 -4.17 -11.71
N TYR A 320 -1.64 -5.42 -12.10
CA TYR A 320 -0.98 -6.03 -13.26
C TYR A 320 -1.72 -5.67 -14.55
N ARG A 321 -3.05 -5.67 -14.49
CA ARG A 321 -3.95 -5.47 -15.64
C ARG A 321 -5.26 -4.87 -15.20
N THR A 322 -5.78 -4.00 -16.05
CA THR A 322 -7.06 -3.32 -15.86
C THR A 322 -7.92 -3.47 -17.11
N ASP A 323 -9.23 -3.39 -16.91
CA ASP A 323 -10.20 -3.24 -17.97
C ASP A 323 -10.26 -1.79 -18.43
N TYR A 324 -10.60 -1.60 -19.70
CA TYR A 324 -10.84 -0.29 -20.29
C TYR A 324 -12.01 -0.36 -21.27
N THR A 325 -12.66 0.79 -21.47
CA THR A 325 -13.78 0.93 -22.39
C THR A 325 -13.29 1.60 -23.67
N GLN A 326 -13.39 0.88 -24.79
CA GLN A 326 -13.12 1.43 -26.11
C GLN A 326 -14.43 1.84 -26.77
N TYR A 327 -14.56 3.12 -27.11
CA TYR A 327 -15.69 3.62 -27.89
C TYR A 327 -15.49 3.34 -29.37
N LEU A 328 -16.53 2.80 -30.01
CA LEU A 328 -16.53 2.42 -31.43
C LEU A 328 -16.97 3.55 -32.36
N ASN A 329 -17.45 4.68 -31.80
CA ASN A 329 -17.87 5.85 -32.55
C ASN A 329 -17.49 7.16 -31.84
N GLN A 330 -17.40 8.26 -32.61
CA GLN A 330 -17.03 9.59 -32.08
C GLN A 330 -18.06 10.13 -31.07
N SER A 331 -19.33 9.72 -31.19
CA SER A 331 -20.40 10.11 -30.26
C SER A 331 -20.36 9.38 -28.92
N LYS A 332 -19.44 8.43 -28.71
CA LYS A 332 -19.31 7.59 -27.50
C LYS A 332 -20.60 6.85 -27.11
N THR A 333 -21.46 6.54 -28.08
CA THR A 333 -22.74 5.84 -27.85
C THR A 333 -22.65 4.32 -28.02
N SER A 334 -21.57 3.84 -28.64
CA SER A 334 -21.28 2.41 -28.75
C SER A 334 -19.89 2.15 -28.19
N SER A 335 -19.76 1.15 -27.32
CA SER A 335 -18.50 0.81 -26.66
C SER A 335 -18.36 -0.68 -26.42
N ILE A 336 -17.12 -1.15 -26.40
CA ILE A 336 -16.74 -2.48 -25.96
C ILE A 336 -15.81 -2.38 -24.74
N LYS A 337 -15.95 -3.32 -23.81
CA LYS A 337 -15.09 -3.45 -22.64
C LYS A 337 -14.02 -4.49 -22.92
N LEU A 338 -12.76 -4.10 -22.77
CA LEU A 338 -11.58 -4.93 -23.05
C LEU A 338 -10.70 -5.01 -21.82
N VAL A 339 -9.81 -6.01 -21.79
CA VAL A 339 -8.91 -6.33 -20.68
C VAL A 339 -7.49 -6.30 -21.26
N GLN A 340 -6.60 -5.46 -20.70
CA GLN A 340 -5.24 -5.21 -21.24
C GLN A 340 -4.15 -6.02 -20.54
#